data_AF-A0A173T2Z2-F1
#
_entry.id   AF-A0A173T2Z2-F1
#
_cell.length_a   1.000
_cell.length_b   1.000
_cell.length_c   1.000
_cell.angle_alpha   90.00
_cell.angle_beta   90.00
_cell.angle_gamma   90.00
#
_symmetry.space_group_name_H-M   'P 1'
#
loop_
_entity.id
_entity.type
_entity.pdbx_description
1 polymer ?
#
loop_
_entity_poly.entity_id
_entity_poly.type
_entity_poly.pdbx_seq_one_letter_code
_entity_poly.pdbx_strand_id
1 'polypeptide(L)'
;MNEINREDVRKQVVNMLADLKDLAALYMENNRKVAEMEGNAAYSREYKDAEIQKIREQLEEKVSGTFENLREHFESMVEIMRENDQVYDFSSPDFISCITLISAVEKPLPLETITGIAAKFAGNRQALLALSEVVKGRNKDTIKEMFFDTETQAASLQNSIEDLEIGFPKSVLMIPILKDEIVKIAKIYGEELDDAERDLGVDYQDIVTMQMRTVMGLTN
;
A
#
# COMPACT_ATOMS: atom_id res chain seq x y z
N MET A 1 14.08 -10.62 23.13
CA MET A 1 12.65 -10.71 22.78
C MET A 1 12.47 -9.83 21.57
N ASN A 2 11.84 -10.34 20.51
CA ASN A 2 11.69 -9.58 19.27
C ASN A 2 10.55 -8.59 19.45
N GLU A 3 10.85 -7.30 19.30
CA GLU A 3 9.82 -6.26 19.19
C GLU A 3 9.20 -6.32 17.78
N ILE A 4 8.01 -5.75 17.61
CA ILE A 4 7.38 -5.64 16.29
C ILE A 4 8.26 -4.78 15.39
N ASN A 5 8.65 -5.33 14.25
CA ASN A 5 9.49 -4.63 13.28
C ASN A 5 8.63 -3.69 12.42
N ARG A 6 8.42 -2.47 12.91
CA ARG A 6 7.64 -1.42 12.22
C ARG A 6 8.47 -0.70 11.15
N GLU A 7 9.75 -0.51 11.42
CA GLU A 7 10.67 0.22 10.56
C GLU A 7 10.89 -0.50 9.22
N ASP A 8 11.10 -1.82 9.24
CA ASP A 8 11.29 -2.55 7.99
C ASP A 8 9.98 -2.67 7.19
N VAL A 9 8.80 -2.72 7.84
CA VAL A 9 7.51 -2.63 7.13
C VAL A 9 7.38 -1.27 6.44
N ARG A 10 7.67 -0.17 7.16
CA ARG A 10 7.65 1.18 6.57
C ARG A 10 8.62 1.28 5.39
N LYS A 11 9.83 0.75 5.54
CA LYS A 11 10.84 0.76 4.48
C LYS A 11 10.32 0.09 3.21
N GLN A 12 9.69 -1.09 3.33
CA GLN A 12 9.12 -1.74 2.15
C GLN A 12 7.93 -0.98 1.58
N VAL A 13 7.08 -0.38 2.41
CA VAL A 13 6.02 0.52 1.93
C VAL A 13 6.60 1.67 1.10
N VAL A 14 7.64 2.35 1.60
CA VAL A 14 8.28 3.46 0.88
C VAL A 14 8.90 2.98 -0.44
N ASN A 15 9.54 1.81 -0.44
CA ASN A 15 10.09 1.21 -1.65
C ASN A 15 9.01 0.92 -2.70
N MET A 16 7.89 0.29 -2.29
CA MET A 16 6.76 0.04 -3.18
C MET A 16 6.14 1.33 -3.73
N LEU A 17 6.07 2.39 -2.91
CA LEU A 17 5.63 3.71 -3.37
C LEU A 17 6.61 4.30 -4.40
N ALA A 18 7.91 4.08 -4.25
CA ALA A 18 8.89 4.47 -5.26
C ALA A 18 8.70 3.69 -6.57
N ASP A 19 8.44 2.38 -6.51
CA ASP A 19 8.16 1.59 -7.71
C ASP A 19 6.88 2.08 -8.43
N LEU A 20 5.83 2.41 -7.68
CA LEU A 20 4.60 3.00 -8.25
C LEU A 20 4.86 4.36 -8.91
N LYS A 21 5.76 5.17 -8.34
CA LYS A 21 6.19 6.46 -8.92
C LYS A 21 6.90 6.24 -10.25
N ASP A 22 7.78 5.25 -10.30
CA ASP A 22 8.51 4.92 -11.51
C ASP A 22 7.58 4.37 -12.60
N LEU A 23 6.59 3.52 -12.25
CA LEU A 23 5.56 3.06 -13.19
C LEU A 23 4.75 4.24 -13.76
N ALA A 24 4.35 5.19 -12.91
CA ALA A 24 3.65 6.40 -13.35
C ALA A 24 4.50 7.24 -14.32
N ALA A 25 5.78 7.46 -14.00
CA ALA A 25 6.70 8.21 -14.84
C ALA A 25 6.93 7.51 -16.20
N LEU A 26 7.16 6.19 -16.19
CA LEU A 26 7.33 5.39 -17.41
C LEU A 26 6.11 5.47 -18.33
N TYR A 27 4.91 5.37 -17.75
CA TYR A 27 3.66 5.51 -18.49
C TYR A 27 3.55 6.89 -19.18
N MET A 28 3.76 7.96 -18.41
CA MET A 28 3.62 9.33 -18.91
C MET A 28 4.70 9.67 -19.94
N GLU A 29 5.94 9.22 -19.73
CA GLU A 29 7.03 9.37 -20.69
C GLU A 29 6.71 8.66 -22.02
N ASN A 30 6.21 7.42 -21.96
CA ASN A 30 5.81 6.67 -23.13
C ASN A 30 4.69 7.38 -23.91
N ASN A 31 3.64 7.84 -23.22
CA ASN A 31 2.54 8.57 -23.86
C ASN A 31 3.03 9.86 -24.54
N ARG A 32 3.94 10.60 -23.90
CA ARG A 32 4.53 11.81 -24.47
C ARG A 32 5.31 11.51 -25.75
N LYS A 33 6.17 10.48 -25.74
CA LYS A 33 6.95 10.03 -26.90
C LYS A 33 6.06 9.58 -28.06
N VAL A 34 5.00 8.82 -27.78
CA VAL A 34 4.03 8.40 -28.80
C VAL A 34 3.34 9.61 -29.41
N ALA A 35 2.85 10.55 -28.59
CA ALA A 35 2.17 11.75 -29.07
C ALA A 35 3.09 12.66 -29.92
N GLU A 36 4.36 12.82 -29.52
CA GLU A 36 5.37 13.53 -30.29
C GLU A 36 5.59 12.89 -31.67
N MET A 37 5.66 11.55 -31.71
CA MET A 37 5.85 10.82 -32.97
C MET A 37 4.63 10.90 -33.89
N GLU A 38 3.43 10.76 -33.33
CA GLU A 38 2.17 10.87 -34.07
C GLU A 38 1.96 12.29 -34.62
N GLY A 39 2.26 13.32 -33.82
CA GLY A 39 2.11 14.73 -34.18
C GLY A 39 3.11 15.23 -35.23
N ASN A 40 4.19 14.50 -35.50
CA ASN A 40 5.22 14.95 -36.44
C ASN A 40 4.78 14.80 -37.91
N ALA A 41 4.38 15.89 -38.56
CA ALA A 41 3.90 15.87 -39.94
C ALA A 41 4.98 15.52 -41.00
N ALA A 42 6.26 15.55 -40.65
CA ALA A 42 7.36 15.30 -41.60
C ALA A 42 7.60 13.81 -41.88
N TYR A 43 7.12 12.92 -41.02
CA TYR A 43 7.38 11.48 -41.12
C TYR A 43 6.25 10.74 -41.85
N SER A 44 6.65 9.71 -42.62
CA SER A 44 5.69 8.78 -43.22
C SER A 44 4.99 7.98 -42.13
N ARG A 45 3.78 7.49 -42.45
CA ARG A 45 3.01 6.63 -41.53
C ARG A 45 3.78 5.37 -41.14
N GLU A 46 4.40 4.70 -42.11
CA GLU A 46 5.18 3.48 -41.86
C GLU A 46 6.34 3.72 -40.89
N TYR A 47 7.02 4.87 -41.00
CA TYR A 47 8.11 5.22 -40.07
C TYR A 47 7.58 5.51 -38.67
N LYS A 48 6.44 6.21 -38.55
CA LYS A 48 5.77 6.46 -37.25
C LYS A 48 5.40 5.15 -36.57
N ASP A 49 4.75 4.24 -37.29
CA ASP A 49 4.31 2.97 -36.75
C ASP A 49 5.51 2.14 -36.24
N ALA A 50 6.62 2.12 -36.99
CA ALA A 50 7.84 1.44 -36.59
C ALA A 50 8.52 2.05 -35.35
N GLU A 51 8.61 3.38 -35.25
CA GLU A 51 9.19 4.03 -34.06
C GLU A 51 8.28 3.92 -32.83
N ILE A 52 6.96 4.02 -33.00
CA ILE A 52 5.99 3.79 -31.92
C ILE A 52 6.10 2.36 -31.39
N GLN A 53 6.30 1.38 -32.27
CA GLN A 53 6.53 0.00 -31.84
C GLN A 53 7.80 -0.12 -30.97
N LYS A 54 8.92 0.49 -31.38
CA LYS A 54 10.15 0.50 -30.56
C LYS A 54 9.96 1.19 -29.22
N ILE A 55 9.23 2.30 -29.19
CA ILE A 55 8.90 3.02 -27.95
C ILE A 55 8.14 2.10 -26.99
N ARG A 56 7.19 1.32 -27.51
CA ARG A 56 6.41 0.35 -26.71
C ARG A 56 7.25 -0.84 -26.23
N GLU A 57 8.11 -1.40 -27.09
CA GLU A 57 9.03 -2.47 -26.70
C GLU A 57 9.98 -2.03 -25.57
N GLN A 58 10.48 -0.78 -25.63
CA GLN A 58 11.28 -0.20 -24.55
C GLN A 58 10.49 0.03 -23.27
N LEU A 59 9.20 0.38 -23.36
CA LEU A 59 8.34 0.49 -22.20
C LEU A 59 8.19 -0.87 -21.53
N GLU A 60 7.87 -1.92 -22.30
CA GLU A 60 7.69 -3.28 -21.78
C GLU A 60 8.92 -3.78 -21.01
N GLU A 61 10.13 -3.57 -21.56
CA GLU A 61 11.38 -3.95 -20.89
C GLU A 61 11.55 -3.24 -19.55
N LYS A 62 11.36 -1.91 -19.51
CA LYS A 62 11.54 -1.11 -18.29
C LYS A 62 10.49 -1.45 -17.23
N VAL A 63 9.24 -1.59 -17.66
CA VAL A 63 8.09 -1.87 -16.78
C VAL A 63 8.22 -3.25 -16.16
N SER A 64 8.71 -4.25 -16.90
CA SER A 64 8.97 -5.58 -16.35
C SER A 64 9.93 -5.53 -15.16
N GLY A 65 11.00 -4.74 -15.25
CA GLY A 65 11.94 -4.56 -14.15
C GLY A 65 11.31 -3.87 -12.93
N THR A 66 10.49 -2.85 -13.15
CA THR A 66 9.80 -2.16 -12.06
C THR A 66 8.75 -3.05 -11.38
N PHE A 67 8.02 -3.90 -12.12
CA PHE A 67 7.10 -4.87 -11.53
C PHE A 67 7.81 -5.98 -10.75
N GLU A 68 9.00 -6.40 -11.20
CA GLU A 68 9.83 -7.33 -10.43
C GLU A 68 10.22 -6.73 -9.08
N ASN A 69 10.74 -5.50 -9.05
CA ASN A 69 11.05 -4.80 -7.80
C ASN A 69 9.82 -4.65 -6.90
N LEU A 70 8.67 -4.25 -7.47
CA LEU A 70 7.43 -4.09 -6.71
C LEU A 70 7.00 -5.40 -6.05
N ARG A 71 7.15 -6.54 -6.74
CA ARG A 71 6.89 -7.88 -6.19
C ARG A 71 7.88 -8.25 -5.09
N GLU A 72 9.18 -8.04 -5.30
CA GLU A 72 10.20 -8.32 -4.29
C GLU A 72 9.98 -7.53 -2.99
N HIS A 73 9.66 -6.23 -3.11
CA HIS A 73 9.34 -5.38 -1.96
C HIS A 73 8.04 -5.81 -1.28
N PHE A 74 7.02 -6.18 -2.06
CA PHE A 74 5.77 -6.72 -1.53
C PHE A 74 5.98 -8.03 -0.77
N GLU A 75 6.69 -9.00 -1.34
CA GLU A 75 6.98 -10.29 -0.70
C GLU A 75 7.76 -10.09 0.60
N SER A 76 8.81 -9.25 0.56
CA SER A 76 9.59 -8.89 1.74
C SER A 76 8.70 -8.26 2.83
N MET A 77 7.79 -7.36 2.46
CA MET A 77 6.85 -6.73 3.40
C MET A 77 5.94 -7.78 4.05
N VAL A 78 5.37 -8.69 3.25
CA VAL A 78 4.48 -9.75 3.73
C VAL A 78 5.21 -10.71 4.68
N GLU A 79 6.46 -11.06 4.39
CA GLU A 79 7.28 -11.88 5.30
C GLU A 79 7.45 -11.19 6.66
N ILE A 80 7.84 -9.91 6.68
CA ILE A 80 7.99 -9.15 7.92
C ILE A 80 6.65 -9.07 8.69
N MET A 81 5.54 -8.87 7.98
CA MET A 81 4.20 -8.82 8.60
C MET A 81 3.82 -10.17 9.23
N ARG A 82 4.12 -11.29 8.55
CA ARG A 82 3.90 -12.65 9.08
C ARG A 82 4.79 -12.94 10.29
N GLU A 83 6.02 -12.47 10.30
CA GLU A 83 6.90 -12.57 11.47
C GLU A 83 6.33 -11.75 12.63
N ASN A 84 5.88 -10.52 12.38
CA ASN A 84 5.23 -9.65 13.35
C ASN A 84 3.95 -10.28 13.95
N ASP A 85 3.17 -11.03 13.17
CA ASP A 85 1.99 -11.77 13.65
C ASP A 85 2.33 -12.87 14.67
N GLN A 86 3.57 -13.34 14.66
CA GLN A 86 4.10 -14.35 15.57
C GLN A 86 4.85 -13.73 16.76
N VAL A 87 5.05 -12.41 16.79
CA VAL A 87 5.71 -11.74 17.91
C VAL A 87 4.81 -11.74 19.14
N TYR A 88 5.29 -12.37 20.21
CA TYR A 88 4.67 -12.36 21.53
C TYR A 88 5.54 -11.58 22.52
N ASP A 89 5.30 -10.27 22.64
CA ASP A 89 5.89 -9.46 23.71
C ASP A 89 4.82 -9.01 24.72
N PHE A 90 4.49 -9.91 25.64
CA PHE A 90 3.67 -9.59 26.81
C PHE A 90 4.47 -8.93 27.94
N SER A 91 5.79 -8.77 27.79
CA SER A 91 6.64 -8.15 28.82
C SER A 91 6.64 -6.63 28.75
N SER A 92 6.12 -6.05 27.65
CA SER A 92 5.93 -4.62 27.48
C SER A 92 5.22 -4.01 28.70
N PRO A 93 5.85 -3.05 29.42
CA PRO A 93 5.23 -2.38 30.55
C PRO A 93 3.91 -1.69 30.18
N ASP A 94 3.82 -1.18 28.95
CA ASP A 94 2.62 -0.57 28.38
C ASP A 94 1.50 -1.60 28.23
N PHE A 95 1.82 -2.81 27.74
CA PHE A 95 0.87 -3.90 27.62
C PHE A 95 0.34 -4.36 28.99
N ILE A 96 1.23 -4.59 29.94
CA ILE A 96 0.87 -4.98 31.31
C ILE A 96 -0.04 -3.92 31.95
N SER A 97 0.28 -2.64 31.76
CA SER A 97 -0.51 -1.53 32.28
C SER A 97 -1.91 -1.49 31.67
N CYS A 98 -2.03 -1.69 30.34
CA CYS A 98 -3.31 -1.71 29.64
C CYS A 98 -4.18 -2.91 30.07
N ILE A 99 -3.60 -4.11 30.16
CA ILE A 99 -4.31 -5.31 30.63
C ILE A 99 -4.79 -5.13 32.07
N THR A 100 -3.95 -4.57 32.94
CA THR A 100 -4.31 -4.34 34.35
C THR A 100 -5.47 -3.35 34.46
N LEU A 101 -5.42 -2.25 33.70
CA LEU A 101 -6.49 -1.25 33.66
C LEU A 101 -7.80 -1.85 33.14
N ILE A 102 -7.75 -2.60 32.04
CA ILE A 102 -8.94 -3.26 31.46
C ILE A 102 -9.51 -4.32 32.42
N SER A 103 -8.65 -5.06 33.10
CA SER A 103 -9.07 -6.13 34.02
C SER A 103 -9.66 -5.59 35.32
N ALA A 104 -9.23 -4.42 35.77
CA ALA A 104 -9.71 -3.78 36.99
C ALA A 104 -11.09 -3.12 36.85
N VAL A 105 -11.53 -2.83 35.62
CA VAL A 105 -12.83 -2.19 35.39
C VAL A 105 -13.95 -3.21 35.23
N GLU A 106 -15.05 -3.01 35.98
CA GLU A 106 -16.24 -3.87 35.89
C GLU A 106 -17.12 -3.55 34.67
N LYS A 107 -16.98 -2.34 34.12
CA LYS A 107 -17.77 -1.84 33.00
C LYS A 107 -16.92 -1.64 31.74
N PRO A 108 -17.52 -1.72 30.54
CA PRO A 108 -16.84 -1.39 29.29
C PRO A 108 -16.22 0.02 29.35
N LEU A 109 -14.98 0.16 28.91
CA LEU A 109 -14.29 1.46 28.86
C LEU A 109 -14.92 2.36 27.79
N PRO A 110 -14.83 3.69 27.92
CA PRO A 110 -15.21 4.62 26.86
C PRO A 110 -14.56 4.26 25.52
N LEU A 111 -15.29 4.49 24.42
CA LEU A 111 -14.85 4.12 23.07
C LEU A 111 -13.47 4.71 22.74
N GLU A 112 -13.28 6.01 22.99
CA GLU A 112 -12.01 6.70 22.74
C GLU A 112 -10.84 6.05 23.51
N THR A 113 -11.06 5.62 24.75
CA THR A 113 -10.03 4.98 25.57
C THR A 113 -9.64 3.63 24.99
N ILE A 114 -10.62 2.80 24.59
CA ILE A 114 -10.30 1.48 24.05
C ILE A 114 -9.68 1.56 22.66
N THR A 115 -10.12 2.51 21.83
CA THR A 115 -9.49 2.78 20.54
C THR A 115 -8.05 3.25 20.74
N GLY A 116 -7.79 4.15 21.69
CA GLY A 116 -6.43 4.58 22.01
C GLY A 116 -5.53 3.45 22.51
N ILE A 117 -6.06 2.56 23.38
CA ILE A 117 -5.32 1.38 23.85
C ILE A 117 -4.99 0.46 22.68
N ALA A 118 -5.98 0.09 21.88
CA ALA A 118 -5.75 -0.85 20.79
C ALA A 118 -4.88 -0.25 19.67
N ALA A 119 -4.92 1.06 19.43
CA ALA A 119 -4.02 1.74 18.49
C ALA A 119 -2.54 1.63 18.90
N LYS A 120 -2.22 1.61 20.20
CA LYS A 120 -0.83 1.38 20.67
C LYS A 120 -0.26 0.01 20.25
N PHE A 121 -1.14 -0.97 20.09
CA PHE A 121 -0.80 -2.35 19.71
C PHE A 121 -1.15 -2.66 18.25
N ALA A 122 -1.38 -1.62 17.43
CA ALA A 122 -1.59 -1.80 16.00
C ALA A 122 -0.36 -2.47 15.36
N GLY A 123 -0.61 -3.40 14.43
CA GLY A 123 0.41 -4.29 13.86
C GLY A 123 0.86 -5.45 14.78
N ASN A 124 0.38 -5.52 16.04
CA ASN A 124 0.65 -6.64 16.95
C ASN A 124 -0.61 -7.48 17.18
N ARG A 125 -0.80 -8.49 16.33
CA ARG A 125 -1.98 -9.37 16.37
C ARG A 125 -2.15 -10.08 17.72
N GLN A 126 -1.07 -10.55 18.33
CA GLN A 126 -1.13 -11.31 19.58
C GLN A 126 -1.51 -10.44 20.78
N ALA A 127 -0.98 -9.22 20.85
CA ALA A 127 -1.36 -8.25 21.88
C ALA A 127 -2.84 -7.88 21.76
N LEU A 128 -3.32 -7.61 20.54
CA LEU A 128 -4.74 -7.32 20.32
C LEU A 128 -5.65 -8.51 20.65
N LEU A 129 -5.22 -9.75 20.35
CA LEU A 129 -5.96 -10.97 20.73
C LEU A 129 -6.08 -11.09 22.25
N ALA A 130 -4.98 -10.93 22.97
CA ALA A 130 -4.98 -10.97 24.43
C ALA A 130 -5.83 -9.86 25.05
N LEU A 131 -5.77 -8.63 24.52
CA LEU A 131 -6.64 -7.53 24.96
C LEU A 131 -8.11 -7.85 24.71
N SER A 132 -8.45 -8.45 23.56
CA SER A 132 -9.82 -8.83 23.19
C SER A 132 -10.46 -9.87 24.12
N GLU A 133 -9.64 -10.65 24.84
CA GLU A 133 -10.10 -11.65 25.79
C GLU A 133 -10.39 -11.06 27.19
N VAL A 134 -9.73 -9.96 27.55
CA VAL A 134 -9.94 -9.33 28.87
C VAL A 134 -10.99 -8.22 28.86
N VAL A 135 -11.20 -7.55 27.72
CA VAL A 135 -12.18 -6.46 27.58
C VAL A 135 -13.62 -6.91 27.80
N LYS A 136 -14.46 -5.98 28.25
CA LYS A 136 -15.88 -6.24 28.58
C LYS A 136 -16.82 -5.70 27.51
N GLY A 137 -17.89 -6.44 27.24
CA GLY A 137 -19.00 -5.98 26.40
C GLY A 137 -18.58 -5.57 25.00
N ARG A 138 -19.09 -4.41 24.54
CA ARG A 138 -18.90 -3.91 23.16
C ARG A 138 -17.45 -3.53 22.83
N ASN A 139 -16.58 -3.36 23.82
CA ASN A 139 -15.15 -3.10 23.59
C ASN A 139 -14.46 -4.25 22.84
N LYS A 140 -14.99 -5.48 22.92
CA LYS A 140 -14.48 -6.62 22.14
C LYS A 140 -14.66 -6.40 20.64
N ASP A 141 -15.77 -5.80 20.23
CA ASP A 141 -16.04 -5.52 18.82
C ASP A 141 -15.09 -4.44 18.30
N THR A 142 -14.83 -3.39 19.09
CA THR A 142 -13.86 -2.35 18.74
C THR A 142 -12.44 -2.88 18.58
N ILE A 143 -11.97 -3.77 19.48
CA ILE A 143 -10.65 -4.39 19.31
C ILE A 143 -10.64 -5.28 18.06
N LYS A 144 -11.73 -6.02 17.82
CA LYS A 144 -11.82 -6.91 16.66
C LYS A 144 -11.73 -6.19 15.33
N GLU A 145 -12.33 -5.02 15.23
CA GLU A 145 -12.25 -4.16 14.05
C GLU A 145 -10.84 -3.65 13.76
N MET A 146 -9.95 -3.66 14.77
CA MET A 146 -8.55 -3.27 14.63
C MET A 146 -7.61 -4.46 14.38
N PHE A 147 -8.15 -5.69 14.29
CA PHE A 147 -7.35 -6.81 13.81
C PHE A 147 -7.03 -6.61 12.34
N PHE A 148 -5.73 -6.66 12.06
CA PHE A 148 -5.23 -6.73 10.72
C PHE A 148 -4.98 -8.20 10.37
N ASP A 149 -5.64 -8.68 9.32
CA ASP A 149 -5.44 -10.03 8.79
C ASP A 149 -4.40 -9.96 7.66
N THR A 150 -3.15 -10.30 7.99
CA THR A 150 -2.02 -10.24 7.06
C THR A 150 -2.27 -11.05 5.80
N GLU A 151 -2.83 -12.26 5.90
CA GLU A 151 -3.03 -13.13 4.74
C GLU A 151 -4.12 -12.58 3.80
N THR A 152 -5.22 -12.09 4.37
CA THR A 152 -6.31 -11.52 3.59
C THR A 152 -5.85 -10.26 2.85
N GLN A 153 -5.07 -9.41 3.51
CA GLN A 153 -4.61 -8.16 2.91
C GLN A 153 -3.45 -8.37 1.94
N ALA A 154 -2.55 -9.31 2.23
CA ALA A 154 -1.54 -9.76 1.27
C ALA A 154 -2.19 -10.30 0.01
N ALA A 155 -3.19 -11.18 0.12
CA ALA A 155 -3.89 -11.72 -1.05
C ALA A 155 -4.60 -10.63 -1.86
N SER A 156 -5.25 -9.66 -1.19
CA SER A 156 -5.89 -8.53 -1.87
C SER A 156 -4.87 -7.68 -2.64
N LEU A 157 -3.77 -7.31 -2.00
CA LEU A 157 -2.74 -6.46 -2.60
C LEU A 157 -1.99 -7.19 -3.72
N GLN A 158 -1.73 -8.49 -3.56
CA GLN A 158 -1.14 -9.33 -4.60
C GLN A 158 -2.01 -9.34 -5.86
N ASN A 159 -3.32 -9.58 -5.72
CA ASN A 159 -4.24 -9.55 -6.86
C ASN A 159 -4.25 -8.17 -7.54
N SER A 160 -4.23 -7.08 -6.76
CA SER A 160 -4.15 -5.72 -7.30
C SER A 160 -2.87 -5.47 -8.09
N ILE A 161 -1.72 -5.99 -7.62
CA ILE A 161 -0.42 -5.90 -8.33
C ILE A 161 -0.46 -6.72 -9.61
N GLU A 162 -0.95 -7.96 -9.56
CA GLU A 162 -1.06 -8.84 -10.73
C GLU A 162 -1.99 -8.25 -11.80
N ASP A 163 -3.14 -7.72 -11.41
CA ASP A 163 -4.08 -7.06 -12.33
C ASP A 163 -3.47 -5.81 -12.97
N LEU A 164 -2.73 -5.02 -12.19
CA LEU A 164 -1.99 -3.86 -12.69
C LEU A 164 -0.94 -4.30 -13.72
N GLU A 165 -0.17 -5.36 -13.45
CA GLU A 165 0.87 -5.86 -14.35
C GLU A 165 0.31 -6.45 -15.65
N ILE A 166 -0.64 -7.39 -15.54
CA ILE A 166 -1.26 -8.05 -16.71
C ILE A 166 -1.98 -7.03 -17.61
N GLY A 167 -2.59 -6.02 -16.99
CA GLY A 167 -3.34 -4.98 -17.71
C GLY A 167 -2.48 -3.82 -18.22
N PHE A 168 -1.20 -3.74 -17.86
CA PHE A 168 -0.37 -2.57 -18.17
C PHE A 168 -0.16 -2.45 -19.69
N PRO A 169 -0.21 -1.24 -20.28
CA PRO A 169 -0.39 0.08 -19.67
C PRO A 169 -1.85 0.53 -19.49
N LYS A 170 -2.84 -0.28 -19.86
CA LYS A 170 -4.28 0.11 -19.80
C LYS A 170 -4.81 0.17 -18.37
N SER A 171 -4.22 -0.59 -17.46
CA SER A 171 -4.53 -0.65 -16.03
C SER A 171 -3.91 0.49 -15.21
N VAL A 172 -3.21 1.46 -15.81
CA VAL A 172 -2.49 2.54 -15.07
C VAL A 172 -3.38 3.29 -14.06
N LEU A 173 -4.69 3.37 -14.31
CA LEU A 173 -5.66 4.00 -13.40
C LEU A 173 -5.86 3.24 -12.08
N MET A 174 -5.26 2.06 -11.93
CA MET A 174 -5.21 1.30 -10.68
C MET A 174 -4.10 1.80 -9.74
N ILE A 175 -3.07 2.49 -10.23
CA ILE A 175 -1.95 3.00 -9.41
C ILE A 175 -2.44 3.78 -8.18
N PRO A 176 -3.42 4.71 -8.27
CA PRO A 176 -3.95 5.40 -7.09
C PRO A 176 -4.61 4.47 -6.06
N ILE A 177 -5.29 3.41 -6.52
CA ILE A 177 -5.94 2.43 -5.64
C ILE A 177 -4.87 1.62 -4.89
N LEU A 178 -3.85 1.12 -5.61
CA LEU A 178 -2.74 0.39 -5.00
C LEU A 178 -1.99 1.26 -3.99
N LYS A 179 -1.75 2.55 -4.31
CA LYS A 179 -1.14 3.50 -3.37
C LYS A 179 -1.92 3.55 -2.06
N ASP A 180 -3.24 3.72 -2.13
CA ASP A 180 -4.07 3.84 -0.93
C ASP A 180 -4.04 2.57 -0.08
N GLU A 181 -4.03 1.38 -0.72
CA GLU A 181 -3.86 0.09 -0.04
C GLU A 181 -2.50 -0.03 0.66
N ILE A 182 -1.40 0.32 -0.03
CA ILE A 182 -0.03 0.30 0.51
C ILE A 182 0.12 1.28 1.69
N VAL A 183 -0.37 2.52 1.56
CA VAL A 183 -0.31 3.53 2.62
C VAL A 183 -1.12 3.11 3.84
N LYS A 184 -2.23 2.39 3.64
CA LYS A 184 -3.03 1.86 4.75
C LYS A 184 -2.22 0.88 5.60
N ILE A 185 -1.35 0.07 5.00
CA ILE A 185 -0.47 -0.87 5.73
C ILE A 185 0.48 -0.10 6.66
N ALA A 186 1.16 0.95 6.17
CA ALA A 186 2.02 1.77 7.04
C ALA A 186 1.25 2.36 8.24
N LYS A 187 0.03 2.87 8.01
CA LYS A 187 -0.84 3.39 9.08
C LYS A 187 -1.18 2.32 10.12
N ILE A 188 -1.42 1.08 9.71
CA ILE A 188 -1.72 -0.03 10.62
C ILE A 188 -0.52 -0.36 11.52
N TYR A 189 0.70 -0.23 11.02
CA TYR A 189 1.90 -0.44 11.84
C TYR A 189 2.26 0.79 12.70
N GLY A 190 1.43 1.83 12.69
CA GLY A 190 1.63 3.05 13.47
C GLY A 190 2.67 4.01 12.89
N GLU A 191 3.07 3.78 11.64
CA GLU A 191 4.05 4.59 10.94
C GLU A 191 3.35 5.63 10.08
N GLU A 192 3.41 6.90 10.50
CA GLU A 192 2.99 8.00 9.64
C GLU A 192 4.09 8.29 8.63
N LEU A 193 3.82 7.91 7.37
CA LEU A 193 4.65 8.37 6.25
C LEU A 193 4.54 9.90 6.15
N ASP A 194 5.66 10.56 5.93
CA ASP A 194 5.70 12.00 5.68
C ASP A 194 5.17 12.35 4.27
N ASP A 195 4.98 13.64 4.01
CA ASP A 195 4.42 14.11 2.74
C ASP A 195 5.34 13.78 1.55
N ALA A 196 6.66 13.73 1.76
CA ALA A 196 7.63 13.39 0.71
C ALA A 196 7.60 11.90 0.36
N GLU A 197 7.46 11.02 1.36
CA GLU A 197 7.30 9.58 1.18
C GLU A 197 5.99 9.24 0.46
N ARG A 198 4.94 10.06 0.61
CA ARG A 198 3.65 9.88 -0.06
C ARG A 198 3.56 10.50 -1.46
N ASP A 199 4.55 11.32 -1.84
CA ASP A 199 4.56 12.05 -3.09
C ASP A 199 5.15 11.23 -4.25
N LEU A 200 4.25 10.77 -5.11
CA LEU A 200 4.59 10.07 -6.36
C LEU A 200 4.88 11.04 -7.52
N GLY A 201 4.88 12.35 -7.27
CA GLY A 201 5.23 13.36 -8.25
C GLY A 201 4.12 13.69 -9.27
N VAL A 202 4.48 14.52 -10.24
CA VAL A 202 3.53 15.15 -11.18
C VAL A 202 2.90 14.14 -12.13
N ASP A 203 3.70 13.18 -12.64
CA ASP A 203 3.19 12.14 -13.55
C ASP A 203 2.09 11.29 -12.90
N TYR A 204 2.19 11.04 -11.58
CA TYR A 204 1.11 10.41 -10.82
C TYR A 204 -0.13 11.30 -10.68
N GLN A 205 0.03 12.61 -10.46
CA GLN A 205 -1.10 13.54 -10.38
C GLN A 205 -1.87 13.63 -11.70
N ASP A 206 -1.17 13.51 -12.83
CA ASP A 206 -1.81 13.41 -14.14
C ASP A 206 -2.65 12.13 -14.24
N ILE A 207 -2.16 10.99 -13.73
CA ILE A 207 -2.92 9.73 -13.65
C ILE A 207 -4.15 9.86 -12.77
N VAL A 208 -4.04 10.50 -11.60
CA VAL A 208 -5.18 10.78 -10.72
C VAL A 208 -6.22 11.63 -11.45
N THR A 209 -5.78 12.64 -12.20
CA THR A 209 -6.68 13.49 -13.00
C THR A 209 -7.37 12.69 -14.11
N MET A 210 -6.65 11.80 -14.80
CA MET A 210 -7.21 10.88 -15.80
C MET A 210 -8.25 9.92 -15.19
N GLN A 211 -8.01 9.42 -13.97
CA GLN A 211 -8.95 8.58 -13.25
C GLN A 211 -10.24 9.35 -12.92
N MET A 212 -10.12 10.57 -12.40
CA MET A 212 -11.28 11.42 -12.10
C MET A 212 -12.12 11.73 -13.35
N ARG A 213 -11.47 12.08 -14.47
CA ARG A 213 -12.15 12.33 -15.75
C ARG A 213 -12.92 11.09 -16.23
N THR A 214 -12.31 9.91 -16.12
CA THR A 214 -12.92 8.63 -16.48
C THR A 214 -14.16 8.34 -15.64
N VAL A 215 -14.09 8.54 -14.32
CA VAL A 215 -15.24 8.39 -13.40
C VAL A 215 -16.37 9.37 -13.73
N MET A 216 -16.04 10.58 -14.19
CA MET A 216 -17.00 11.59 -14.63
C MET A 216 -17.56 11.35 -16.05
N GLY A 217 -17.16 10.27 -16.73
CA GLY A 217 -17.57 9.97 -18.11
C GLY A 217 -16.95 10.90 -19.16
N LEU A 218 -15.87 11.59 -18.82
CA LEU A 218 -15.12 12.46 -19.71
C LEU A 218 -14.02 11.65 -20.40
N THR A 219 -13.89 11.80 -21.73
CA THR A 219 -12.77 11.22 -22.48
C THR A 219 -11.47 11.91 -22.10
N ASN A 220 -10.39 11.14 -21.93
CA ASN A 220 -9.05 11.64 -21.61
C ASN A 220 -8.40 12.33 -22.81
#